data_AF-A0A9D5KXC6-F1
#
_entry.id   AF-A0A9D5KXC6-F1
#
_cell.length_a   1.000
_cell.length_b   1.000
_cell.length_c   1.000
_cell.angle_alpha   90.00
_cell.angle_beta   90.00
_cell.angle_gamma   90.00
#
_symmetry.space_group_name_H-M   'P 1'
#
loop_
_entity.id
_entity.type
_entity.pdbx_description
1 polymer ?
#
loop_
_entity_poly.entity_id
_entity_poly.type
_entity_poly.pdbx_seq_one_letter_code
_entity_poly.pdbx_strand_id
1 'polypeptide(L)'
;MEKEKESVSVSSQYELRTYTGKKTVKAIRMGAGEAKRNGAAITEETVLNNIGNDGYLVMYPDGYRSWSPKKVFDEAYRLSETKVDRMKIELADLNVRIKETADELYNPDLAFSHESDRWSLGKQLDAMREYADRLYERIDCEISPKVVACDTKADTPCLPHVEMGGGE
;
A
#
# COMPACT_ATOMS: atom_id res chain seq x y z
N MET A 1 -31.14 -44.04 39.76
CA MET A 1 -30.37 -44.19 38.50
C MET A 1 -30.21 -42.80 37.91
N GLU A 2 -29.20 -42.06 38.35
CA GLU A 2 -28.80 -40.81 37.72
C GLU A 2 -27.51 -41.10 36.97
N LYS A 3 -27.53 -40.90 35.64
CA LYS A 3 -26.34 -40.97 34.80
C LYS A 3 -25.76 -39.56 34.74
N GLU A 4 -24.65 -39.33 35.44
CA GLU A 4 -23.80 -38.17 35.19
C GLU A 4 -23.26 -38.25 33.75
N LYS A 5 -23.51 -37.20 32.96
CA LYS A 5 -22.88 -37.01 31.65
C LYS A 5 -21.57 -36.29 31.89
N GLU A 6 -20.48 -37.04 31.82
CA GLU A 6 -19.13 -36.52 31.82
C GLU A 6 -18.88 -35.78 30.49
N SER A 7 -18.77 -34.45 30.57
CA SER A 7 -18.46 -33.58 29.43
C SER A 7 -16.95 -33.59 29.19
N VAL A 8 -16.50 -34.40 28.24
CA VAL A 8 -15.09 -34.44 27.82
C VAL A 8 -14.79 -33.18 26.99
N SER A 9 -14.09 -32.21 27.58
CA SER A 9 -13.51 -31.09 26.85
C SER A 9 -12.25 -31.54 26.13
N VAL A 10 -12.35 -31.78 24.82
CA VAL A 10 -11.18 -32.09 23.99
C VAL A 10 -10.42 -30.79 23.73
N SER A 11 -9.37 -30.54 24.51
CA SER A 11 -8.39 -29.47 24.27
C SER A 11 -7.53 -29.87 23.06
N SER A 12 -7.61 -29.09 21.99
CA SER A 12 -6.86 -29.31 20.75
C SER A 12 -5.41 -28.83 20.92
N GLN A 13 -4.45 -29.73 20.68
CA GLN A 13 -3.02 -29.59 20.99
C GLN A 13 -2.19 -28.87 19.89
N TYR A 14 -2.76 -27.88 19.21
CA TYR A 14 -2.02 -27.20 18.13
C TYR A 14 -1.38 -25.90 18.60
N GLU A 15 -0.07 -25.76 18.35
CA GLU A 15 0.64 -24.50 18.51
C GLU A 15 0.39 -23.61 17.28
N LEU A 16 -0.42 -22.57 17.45
CA LEU A 16 -0.69 -21.60 16.40
C LEU A 16 0.49 -20.62 16.25
N ARG A 17 0.84 -20.32 15.01
CA ARG A 17 1.87 -19.32 14.67
C ARG A 17 1.26 -18.21 13.82
N THR A 18 1.70 -16.98 14.06
CA THR A 18 1.26 -15.80 13.31
C THR A 18 2.14 -15.60 12.09
N TYR A 19 1.53 -15.47 10.92
CA TYR A 19 2.20 -15.19 9.65
C TYR A 19 1.55 -13.97 8.99
N THR A 20 2.36 -13.12 8.37
CA THR A 20 1.89 -11.96 7.59
C THR A 20 2.35 -12.11 6.15
N GLY A 21 1.46 -11.88 5.19
CA GLY A 21 1.76 -11.93 3.77
C GLY A 21 0.90 -10.96 2.98
N LYS A 22 1.33 -10.64 1.74
CA LYS A 22 0.60 -9.76 0.82
C LYS A 22 0.04 -10.57 -0.34
N LYS A 23 -1.22 -10.32 -0.69
CA LYS A 23 -1.88 -10.91 -1.87
C LYS A 23 -2.37 -9.80 -2.80
N THR A 24 -2.11 -9.94 -4.10
CA THR A 24 -2.68 -9.09 -5.15
C THR A 24 -3.79 -9.84 -5.85
N VAL A 25 -4.95 -9.20 -6.01
CA VAL A 25 -6.15 -9.79 -6.63
C VAL A 25 -6.73 -8.82 -7.65
N LYS A 26 -7.52 -9.35 -8.59
CA LYS A 26 -8.42 -8.54 -9.43
C LYS A 26 -9.80 -8.57 -8.82
N ALA A 27 -10.52 -7.45 -8.84
CA ALA A 27 -11.86 -7.40 -8.28
C ALA A 27 -12.77 -6.46 -9.07
N ILE A 28 -14.06 -6.77 -9.07
CA ILE A 28 -15.12 -5.93 -9.61
C ILE A 28 -16.30 -5.91 -8.63
N ARG A 29 -16.90 -4.73 -8.41
CA ARG A 29 -18.06 -4.59 -7.53
C ARG A 29 -19.21 -5.42 -8.09
N MET A 30 -19.75 -6.33 -7.29
CA MET A 30 -20.77 -7.31 -7.69
C MET A 30 -21.47 -7.87 -6.46
N GLY A 31 -22.80 -8.05 -6.50
CA GLY A 31 -23.55 -8.69 -5.41
C GLY A 31 -23.32 -10.20 -5.36
N ALA A 32 -23.56 -10.83 -4.21
CA ALA A 32 -23.25 -12.26 -3.99
C ALA A 32 -23.93 -13.20 -5.02
N GLY A 33 -25.23 -13.00 -5.28
CA GLY A 33 -25.96 -13.83 -6.24
C GLY A 33 -25.45 -13.70 -7.68
N GLU A 34 -25.02 -12.51 -8.09
CA GLU A 34 -24.41 -12.30 -9.40
C GLU A 34 -23.00 -12.88 -9.47
N ALA A 35 -22.22 -12.74 -8.40
CA ALA A 35 -20.89 -13.33 -8.31
C ALA A 35 -20.94 -14.87 -8.42
N LYS A 36 -21.92 -15.51 -7.76
CA LYS A 36 -22.16 -16.95 -7.89
C LYS A 36 -22.43 -17.36 -9.35
N ARG A 37 -23.29 -16.62 -10.06
CA ARG A 37 -23.54 -16.84 -11.51
C ARG A 37 -22.30 -16.63 -12.37
N ASN A 38 -21.36 -15.79 -11.93
CA ASN A 38 -20.08 -15.52 -12.60
C ASN A 38 -18.92 -16.43 -12.10
N GLY A 39 -19.24 -17.54 -11.42
CA GLY A 39 -18.28 -18.57 -11.06
C GLY A 39 -17.58 -18.36 -9.71
N ALA A 40 -18.07 -17.48 -8.83
CA ALA A 40 -17.56 -17.39 -7.47
C ALA A 40 -17.84 -18.69 -6.70
N ALA A 41 -16.82 -19.22 -6.04
CA ALA A 41 -16.89 -20.39 -5.19
C ALA A 41 -17.47 -20.07 -3.80
N ILE A 42 -18.75 -19.69 -3.77
CA ILE A 42 -19.53 -19.43 -2.54
C ILE A 42 -20.74 -20.36 -2.46
N THR A 43 -21.30 -20.56 -1.26
CA THR A 43 -22.49 -21.41 -1.06
C THR A 43 -23.79 -20.63 -1.32
N GLU A 44 -24.90 -21.33 -1.56
CA GLU A 44 -26.23 -20.70 -1.65
C GLU A 44 -26.59 -19.97 -0.34
N GLU A 45 -26.22 -20.54 0.81
CA GLU A 45 -26.38 -19.89 2.10
C GLU A 45 -25.66 -18.53 2.16
N THR A 46 -24.43 -18.46 1.63
CA THR A 46 -23.68 -17.18 1.55
C THR A 46 -24.43 -16.16 0.69
N VAL A 47 -25.05 -16.61 -0.41
CA VAL A 47 -25.88 -15.75 -1.27
C VAL A 47 -27.10 -15.24 -0.50
N LEU A 48 -27.85 -16.14 0.15
CA LEU A 48 -29.05 -15.80 0.91
C LEU A 48 -28.76 -14.81 2.05
N ASN A 49 -27.66 -15.02 2.77
CA ASN A 49 -27.23 -14.13 3.86
C ASN A 49 -26.72 -12.76 3.38
N ASN A 50 -26.52 -12.57 2.07
CA ASN A 50 -25.98 -11.35 1.48
C ASN A 50 -26.87 -10.78 0.36
N ILE A 51 -28.16 -11.12 0.36
CA ILE A 51 -29.12 -10.53 -0.58
C ILE A 51 -29.17 -9.01 -0.36
N GLY A 52 -28.98 -8.24 -1.43
CA GLY A 52 -28.98 -6.78 -1.39
C GLY A 52 -27.70 -6.16 -0.81
N ASN A 53 -26.77 -6.97 -0.29
CA ASN A 53 -25.49 -6.46 0.20
C ASN A 53 -24.50 -6.23 -0.94
N ASP A 54 -23.77 -5.13 -0.84
CA ASP A 54 -22.65 -4.84 -1.73
C ASP A 54 -21.45 -5.74 -1.45
N GLY A 55 -20.73 -6.07 -2.51
CA GLY A 55 -19.46 -6.77 -2.41
C GLY A 55 -18.68 -6.74 -3.71
N TYR A 56 -17.72 -7.65 -3.78
CA TYR A 56 -16.81 -7.78 -4.90
C TYR A 56 -16.71 -9.24 -5.31
N LEU A 57 -16.81 -9.50 -6.62
CA LEU A 57 -16.26 -10.71 -7.21
C LEU A 57 -14.74 -10.54 -7.24
N VAL A 58 -14.01 -11.47 -6.62
CA VAL A 58 -12.56 -11.43 -6.46
C VAL A 58 -11.95 -12.59 -7.25
N MET A 59 -10.96 -12.30 -8.09
CA MET A 59 -10.22 -13.28 -8.87
C MET A 59 -8.75 -13.28 -8.47
N TYR A 60 -8.26 -14.46 -8.10
CA TYR A 60 -6.89 -14.71 -7.69
C TYR A 60 -6.01 -15.06 -8.90
N PRO A 61 -4.67 -14.97 -8.77
CA PRO A 61 -3.74 -15.24 -9.89
C PRO A 61 -3.86 -16.65 -10.48
N ASP A 62 -4.26 -17.63 -9.69
CA ASP A 62 -4.50 -19.02 -10.10
C ASP A 62 -5.85 -19.21 -10.82
N GLY A 63 -6.63 -18.15 -10.99
CA GLY A 63 -7.96 -18.19 -11.60
C GLY A 63 -9.07 -18.55 -10.61
N TYR A 64 -8.77 -18.85 -9.34
CA TYR A 64 -9.79 -19.04 -8.32
C TYR A 64 -10.63 -17.77 -8.18
N ARG A 65 -11.95 -17.93 -8.03
CA ARG A 65 -12.90 -16.83 -7.88
C ARG A 65 -13.65 -16.97 -6.57
N SER A 66 -13.67 -15.93 -5.76
CA SER A 66 -14.47 -15.83 -4.55
C SER A 66 -15.36 -14.59 -4.59
N TRP A 67 -16.18 -14.41 -3.57
CA TRP A 67 -16.90 -13.17 -3.32
C TRP A 67 -16.58 -12.66 -1.92
N SER A 68 -16.42 -11.35 -1.78
CA SER A 68 -16.14 -10.70 -0.49
C SER A 68 -17.15 -9.56 -0.25
N PRO A 69 -17.75 -9.46 0.95
CA PRO A 69 -18.55 -8.30 1.32
C PRO A 69 -17.74 -7.01 1.20
N LYS A 70 -18.39 -5.91 0.80
CA LYS A 70 -17.70 -4.64 0.51
C LYS A 70 -16.79 -4.18 1.65
N LYS A 71 -17.30 -4.15 2.88
CA LYS A 71 -16.54 -3.72 4.05
C LYS A 71 -15.28 -4.56 4.26
N VAL A 72 -15.40 -5.88 4.18
CA VAL A 72 -14.28 -6.81 4.35
C VAL A 72 -13.24 -6.63 3.24
N PHE A 73 -13.71 -6.43 1.99
CA PHE A 73 -12.81 -6.21 0.86
C PHE A 73 -12.05 -4.88 1.00
N ASP A 74 -12.73 -3.79 1.31
CA ASP A 74 -12.14 -2.45 1.40
C ASP A 74 -11.14 -2.34 2.56
N GLU A 75 -11.34 -3.08 3.66
CA GLU A 75 -10.39 -3.15 4.78
C GLU A 75 -9.12 -3.94 4.41
N ALA A 76 -9.24 -4.99 3.59
CA ALA A 76 -8.13 -5.88 3.25
C ALA A 76 -7.34 -5.44 2.00
N TYR A 77 -7.98 -4.73 1.07
CA TYR A 77 -7.43 -4.43 -0.24
C TYR A 77 -7.49 -2.94 -0.58
N ARG A 78 -6.40 -2.45 -1.18
CA ARG A 78 -6.30 -1.09 -1.72
C ARG A 78 -6.05 -1.17 -3.22
N LEU A 79 -6.68 -0.29 -3.99
CA LEU A 79 -6.50 -0.23 -5.44
C LEU A 79 -5.02 0.00 -5.75
N SER A 80 -4.44 -0.81 -6.62
CA SER A 80 -3.01 -0.81 -6.93
C SER A 80 -2.70 -0.95 -8.43
N GLU A 81 -3.65 -0.53 -9.28
CA GLU A 81 -3.61 -0.72 -10.73
C GLU A 81 -2.42 0.03 -11.34
N THR A 82 -2.30 1.32 -11.01
CA THR A 82 -1.25 2.17 -11.55
C THR A 82 -0.01 2.18 -10.66
N LYS A 83 1.12 2.63 -11.23
CA LYS A 83 2.34 2.92 -10.45
C LYS A 83 2.07 3.95 -9.37
N VAL A 84 1.28 4.98 -9.67
CA VAL A 84 0.89 6.03 -8.73
C VAL A 84 0.09 5.45 -7.55
N ASP A 85 -0.86 4.55 -7.81
CA ASP A 85 -1.62 3.89 -6.75
C ASP A 85 -0.72 3.11 -5.79
N ARG A 86 0.24 2.37 -6.34
CA ARG A 86 1.23 1.62 -5.54
C ARG A 86 2.11 2.54 -4.70
N MET A 87 2.56 3.67 -5.26
CA MET A 87 3.34 4.66 -4.51
C MET A 87 2.52 5.32 -3.41
N LYS A 88 1.23 5.62 -3.64
CA LYS A 88 0.33 6.17 -2.61
C LYS A 88 0.12 5.19 -1.46
N ILE A 89 -0.05 3.90 -1.77
CA ILE A 89 -0.11 2.82 -0.76
C ILE A 89 1.16 2.80 0.08
N GLU A 90 2.32 2.80 -0.58
CA GLU A 90 3.62 2.78 0.09
C GLU A 90 3.83 4.00 0.97
N LEU A 91 3.47 5.20 0.49
CA LEU A 91 3.57 6.44 1.26
C LEU A 91 2.65 6.41 2.49
N ALA A 92 1.43 5.90 2.35
CA ALA A 92 0.52 5.74 3.48
C ALA A 92 1.07 4.79 4.54
N ASP A 93 1.58 3.62 4.13
CA ASP A 93 2.17 2.62 5.05
C ASP A 93 3.45 3.15 5.71
N LEU A 94 4.24 3.95 5.00
CA LEU A 94 5.42 4.60 5.54
C LEU A 94 5.05 5.68 6.56
N ASN A 95 4.04 6.50 6.28
CA ASN A 95 3.58 7.55 7.20
C ASN A 95 3.03 6.99 8.52
N VAL A 96 2.34 5.84 8.48
CA VAL A 96 1.92 5.13 9.70
C VAL A 96 3.15 4.75 10.53
N ARG A 97 4.15 4.13 9.91
CA ARG A 97 5.39 3.76 10.62
C ARG A 97 6.15 4.98 11.13
N ILE A 98 6.22 6.08 10.37
CA ILE A 98 6.84 7.35 10.82
C ILE A 98 6.15 7.84 12.08
N LYS A 99 4.81 7.83 12.10
CA LYS A 99 4.03 8.25 13.26
C LYS A 99 4.32 7.35 14.46
N GLU A 100 4.22 6.03 14.29
CA GLU A 100 4.44 5.07 15.38
C GLU A 100 5.87 5.18 15.95
N THR A 101 6.89 5.29 15.08
CA THR A 101 8.28 5.48 15.48
C THR A 101 8.51 6.82 16.17
N ALA A 102 7.87 7.90 15.71
CA ALA A 102 7.95 9.20 16.35
C ALA A 102 7.25 9.18 17.73
N ASP A 103 6.07 8.58 17.81
CA ASP A 103 5.33 8.41 19.06
C ASP A 103 6.19 7.64 20.08
N GLU A 104 6.87 6.57 19.67
CA GLU A 104 7.81 5.83 20.51
C GLU A 104 9.02 6.68 20.95
N LEU A 105 9.64 7.42 20.02
CA LEU A 105 10.84 8.22 20.30
C LEU A 105 10.59 9.39 21.25
N TYR A 106 9.41 10.00 21.17
CA TYR A 106 9.04 11.19 21.95
C TYR A 106 8.14 10.88 23.16
N ASN A 107 7.79 9.61 23.39
CA ASN A 107 7.01 9.23 24.56
C ASN A 107 7.82 9.48 25.86
N PRO A 108 7.40 10.40 26.74
CA PRO A 108 8.11 10.68 27.98
C PRO A 108 8.09 9.50 28.97
N ASP A 109 7.11 8.59 28.84
CA ASP A 109 6.93 7.44 29.71
C ASP A 109 7.78 6.22 29.27
N LEU A 110 8.30 6.23 28.04
CA LEU A 110 9.18 5.17 27.53
C LEU A 110 10.64 5.53 27.81
N ALA A 111 11.22 4.86 28.80
CA ALA A 111 12.66 4.90 29.03
C ALA A 111 13.35 3.96 28.04
N PHE A 112 14.24 4.51 27.21
CA PHE A 112 15.16 3.70 26.41
C PHE A 112 16.17 3.00 27.34
N SER A 113 16.41 1.71 27.11
CA SER A 113 17.45 0.94 27.81
C SER A 113 18.85 1.51 27.60
N HIS A 114 19.15 1.92 26.36
CA HIS A 114 20.42 2.50 25.99
C HIS A 114 20.24 3.71 25.07
N GLU A 115 21.09 4.73 25.24
CA GLU A 115 21.10 5.91 24.35
C GLU A 115 21.36 5.53 22.88
N SER A 116 22.10 4.44 22.64
CA SER A 116 22.34 3.90 21.31
C SER A 116 21.05 3.45 20.61
N ASP A 117 20.09 2.90 21.36
CA ASP A 117 18.82 2.43 20.83
C ASP A 117 17.97 3.65 20.42
N ARG A 118 17.94 4.67 21.28
CA ARG A 118 17.28 5.95 21.00
C ARG A 118 17.85 6.64 19.76
N TRP A 119 19.19 6.70 19.66
CA TRP A 119 19.87 7.27 18.51
C TRP A 119 19.56 6.52 17.22
N SER A 120 19.63 5.19 17.26
CA SER A 120 19.36 4.34 16.09
C SER A 120 17.91 4.47 15.63
N LEU A 121 16.95 4.53 16.56
CA LEU A 121 15.55 4.78 16.27
C LEU A 121 15.34 6.18 15.66
N GLY A 122 16.04 7.20 16.17
CA GLY A 122 16.05 8.54 15.58
C GLY A 122 16.58 8.54 14.14
N LYS A 123 17.66 7.80 13.87
CA LYS A 123 18.20 7.65 12.51
C LYS A 123 17.25 6.91 11.57
N GLN A 124 16.57 5.89 12.07
CA GLN A 124 15.51 5.22 11.32
C GLN A 124 14.38 6.20 10.96
N LEU A 125 13.93 7.01 11.91
CA LEU A 125 12.88 8.02 11.70
C LEU A 125 13.28 9.06 10.64
N ASP A 126 14.51 9.59 10.72
CA ASP A 126 15.04 10.56 9.76
C ASP A 126 15.06 9.98 8.34
N ALA A 127 15.58 8.75 8.18
CA ALA A 127 15.65 8.07 6.88
C ALA A 127 14.24 7.79 6.31
N MET A 128 13.29 7.41 7.16
CA MET A 128 11.91 7.18 6.75
C MET A 128 11.24 8.47 6.28
N ARG A 129 11.47 9.60 6.95
CA ARG A 129 10.97 10.92 6.54
C ARG A 129 11.54 11.37 5.20
N GLU A 130 12.86 11.26 5.02
CA GLU A 130 13.48 11.62 3.74
C GLU A 130 12.93 10.74 2.60
N TYR A 131 12.74 9.45 2.84
CA TYR A 131 12.14 8.58 1.84
C TYR A 131 10.68 8.97 1.52
N ALA A 132 9.89 9.33 2.53
CA ALA A 132 8.52 9.81 2.35
C ALA A 132 8.46 11.07 1.48
N ASP A 133 9.35 12.03 1.70
CA ASP A 133 9.45 13.25 0.90
C ASP A 133 9.76 12.92 -0.56
N ARG A 134 10.74 12.05 -0.82
CA ARG A 134 11.08 11.64 -2.20
C ARG A 134 9.95 10.86 -2.86
N LEU A 135 9.20 10.07 -2.10
CA LEU A 135 8.05 9.35 -2.62
C LEU A 135 6.90 10.31 -2.96
N TYR A 136 6.66 11.31 -2.12
CA TYR A 136 5.68 12.37 -2.37
C TYR A 136 6.02 13.18 -3.63
N GLU A 137 7.27 13.63 -3.79
CA GLU A 137 7.73 14.36 -4.98
C GLU A 137 7.54 13.54 -6.27
N ARG A 138 7.81 12.23 -6.22
CA ARG A 138 7.60 11.33 -7.36
C ARG A 138 6.13 11.18 -7.71
N ILE A 139 5.25 11.08 -6.71
CA ILE A 139 3.80 11.02 -6.92
C ILE A 139 3.33 12.33 -7.56
N ASP A 140 3.78 13.47 -7.05
CA ASP A 140 3.39 14.79 -7.54
C ASP A 140 3.82 15.00 -9.00
N CYS A 141 5.07 14.66 -9.34
CA CYS A 141 5.57 14.78 -10.72
C CYS A 141 4.81 13.89 -11.73
N GLU A 142 4.28 12.75 -11.29
CA GLU A 142 3.51 11.83 -12.15
C GLU A 142 2.05 12.28 -12.33
N ILE A 143 1.50 13.01 -11.35
CA ILE A 143 0.13 13.56 -11.41
C ILE A 143 0.12 14.92 -12.13
N SER A 144 1.12 15.74 -11.88
CA SER A 144 1.34 17.04 -12.50
C SER A 144 2.65 16.99 -13.28
N PRO A 145 2.63 16.59 -14.56
CA PRO A 145 3.83 16.60 -15.38
C PRO A 145 4.35 18.04 -15.40
N LYS A 146 5.57 18.25 -14.89
CA LYS A 146 6.25 19.53 -15.03
C LYS A 146 6.26 19.85 -16.53
N VAL A 147 5.62 20.95 -16.93
CA VAL A 147 5.68 21.45 -18.29
C VAL A 147 7.15 21.61 -18.60
N VAL A 148 7.69 20.76 -19.47
CA VAL A 148 9.03 20.94 -20.00
C VAL A 148 8.93 22.25 -20.78
N ALA A 149 9.45 23.34 -20.21
CA ALA A 149 9.81 24.50 -21.00
C ALA A 149 10.91 24.02 -21.95
N CYS A 150 10.50 23.58 -23.13
CA CYS A 150 11.39 23.49 -24.27
C CYS A 150 11.75 24.94 -24.64
N ASP A 151 12.84 25.45 -24.08
CA ASP A 151 13.50 26.61 -24.65
C ASP A 151 14.08 26.17 -26.01
N THR A 152 13.26 26.34 -27.04
CA THR A 152 13.74 26.42 -28.42
C THR A 152 14.66 27.64 -28.52
N LYS A 153 15.94 27.35 -28.75
CA LYS A 153 17.01 28.18 -29.35
C LYS A 153 16.68 29.67 -29.57
N ALA A 154 17.49 30.54 -28.96
CA ALA A 154 17.78 31.87 -29.50
C ALA A 154 19.24 31.91 -29.96
N ASP A 155 19.42 32.47 -31.14
CA ASP A 155 20.61 32.46 -31.98
C ASP A 155 21.84 33.10 -31.34
N THR A 156 22.99 32.44 -31.49
CA THR A 156 24.30 33.09 -31.33
C THR A 156 24.57 33.91 -32.59
N PRO A 157 24.73 35.25 -32.53
CA PRO A 157 25.19 36.01 -33.68
C PRO A 157 26.68 35.74 -33.89
N CYS A 158 27.04 35.29 -35.09
CA CYS A 158 28.42 35.21 -35.55
C CYS A 158 29.08 36.60 -35.43
N LEU A 159 30.15 36.70 -34.64
CA LEU A 159 31.04 37.85 -34.66
C LEU A 159 31.79 37.91 -36.00
N PRO A 160 31.89 39.08 -36.66
CA PRO A 160 32.70 39.20 -37.86
C PRO A 160 34.19 39.13 -37.51
N HIS A 161 34.92 38.34 -38.29
CA HIS A 161 36.36 38.23 -38.27
C HIS A 161 36.97 39.57 -38.74
N VAL A 162 37.69 40.27 -37.85
CA VAL A 162 38.51 41.43 -38.24
C VAL A 162 39.87 40.89 -38.67
N GLU A 163 40.15 40.98 -39.97
CA GLU A 163 41.49 40.87 -40.53
C GLU A 163 42.31 42.10 -40.12
N MET A 164 43.38 41.89 -39.36
CA MET A 164 44.42 42.90 -39.16
C MET A 164 45.53 42.64 -40.19
N GLY A 165 45.40 43.27 -41.36
CA GLY A 165 46.48 43.45 -42.33
C GLY A 165 47.56 44.38 -41.75
N GLY A 166 48.82 44.08 -42.09
CA GLY A 166 50.02 44.69 -41.51
C GLY A 166 50.52 46.00 -42.14
N GLY A 167 51.78 46.30 -41.81
CA GLY A 167 52.58 47.47 -42.21
C GLY A 167 53.04 48.22 -40.96
N GLU A 168 54.32 48.49 -40.70
CA GLU A 168 55.57 48.47 -41.48
C GLU A 168 56.74 47.99 -40.60
#